data_AF-A0A454CQ64-F1
#
_entry.id   AF-A0A454CQ64-F1
#
_cell.length_a   1.000
_cell.length_b   1.000
_cell.length_c   1.000
_cell.angle_alpha   90.00
_cell.angle_beta   90.00
_cell.angle_gamma   90.00
#
_symmetry.space_group_name_H-M   'P 1'
#
loop_
_entity.id
_entity.type
_entity.pdbx_description
1 polymer ?
#
loop_
_entity_poly.entity_id
_entity_poly.type
_entity_poly.pdbx_seq_one_letter_code
_entity_poly.pdbx_strand_id
1 'polypeptide(L)'
;HLSSLVDSQNEEVASLNEQIEQIAQTRQGVVPLMYHMLDGLKSIVANDKPIRKAQREERIAKLDAMMTRADVADAEKFRRILEAYQIEMDYGSKIGVYQGKIALDGNDQVEADILYLGRVSLVARSLSGEHFWSWSQQQKEWQAVGTEQKAELDKAFAMANKQIAPSMLTLPVSLNVAEGK
;
A
#
# COMPACT_ATOMS: atom_id res chain seq x y z
N HIS A 1 -36.90 -22.24 45.86
CA HIS A 1 -36.98 -20.87 45.30
C HIS A 1 -35.67 -20.11 45.41
N LEU A 2 -35.08 -19.92 46.61
CA LEU A 2 -33.76 -19.25 46.70
C LEU A 2 -32.62 -20.13 46.13
N SER A 3 -32.59 -21.42 46.45
CA SER A 3 -31.60 -22.38 45.90
C SER A 3 -31.60 -22.39 44.39
N SER A 4 -32.77 -22.58 43.77
CA SER A 4 -32.92 -22.60 42.32
C SER A 4 -32.48 -21.32 41.60
N LEU A 5 -32.49 -20.17 42.31
CA LEU A 5 -32.09 -18.87 41.77
C LEU A 5 -30.56 -18.64 41.93
N VAL A 6 -29.95 -19.27 42.94
CA VAL A 6 -28.48 -19.33 43.09
C VAL A 6 -27.91 -20.33 42.08
N ASP A 7 -28.58 -21.46 41.88
CA ASP A 7 -28.17 -22.48 40.92
C ASP A 7 -28.21 -21.93 39.48
N SER A 8 -29.27 -21.19 39.09
CA SER A 8 -29.34 -20.55 37.77
C SER A 8 -28.27 -19.46 37.57
N GLN A 9 -27.95 -18.69 38.61
CA GLN A 9 -26.89 -17.68 38.55
C GLN A 9 -25.51 -18.32 38.40
N ASN A 10 -25.25 -19.45 39.06
CA ASN A 10 -23.99 -20.16 38.93
C ASN A 10 -23.82 -20.77 37.52
N GLU A 11 -24.89 -21.30 36.93
CA GLU A 11 -24.89 -21.78 35.54
C GLU A 11 -24.65 -20.63 34.55
N GLU A 12 -25.25 -19.46 34.78
CA GLU A 12 -25.04 -18.27 33.94
C GLU A 12 -23.60 -17.75 34.02
N VAL A 13 -23.01 -17.71 35.23
CA VAL A 13 -21.60 -17.36 35.43
C VAL A 13 -20.66 -18.36 34.76
N ALA A 14 -20.95 -19.67 34.85
CA ALA A 14 -20.15 -20.70 34.19
C ALA A 14 -20.21 -20.56 32.66
N SER A 15 -21.40 -20.35 32.10
CA SER A 15 -21.59 -20.09 30.66
C SER A 15 -20.86 -18.83 30.18
N LEU A 16 -20.90 -17.76 30.96
CA LEU A 16 -20.17 -16.52 30.64
C LEU A 16 -18.65 -16.73 30.70
N ASN A 17 -18.14 -17.49 31.68
CA ASN A 17 -16.72 -17.82 31.75
C ASN A 17 -16.27 -18.67 30.56
N GLU A 18 -17.06 -19.66 30.16
CA GLU A 18 -16.77 -20.49 28.98
C GLU A 18 -16.77 -19.65 27.68
N GLN A 19 -17.71 -18.72 27.54
CA GLN A 19 -17.72 -17.76 26.43
C GLN A 19 -16.49 -16.84 26.44
N ILE A 20 -16.03 -16.39 27.61
CA ILE A 20 -14.80 -15.60 27.76
C ILE A 20 -13.57 -16.42 27.33
N GLU A 21 -13.51 -17.71 27.70
CA GLU A 21 -12.42 -18.62 27.35
C GLU A 21 -12.38 -18.89 25.83
N GLN A 22 -13.53 -19.13 25.20
CA GLN A 22 -13.63 -19.30 23.74
C GLN A 22 -13.24 -18.02 22.97
N ILE A 23 -13.60 -16.84 23.49
CA ILE A 23 -13.15 -15.55 22.96
C ILE A 23 -11.62 -15.42 23.10
N ALA A 24 -11.05 -15.81 24.24
CA ALA A 24 -9.60 -15.80 24.46
C ALA A 24 -8.86 -16.74 23.50
N GLN A 25 -9.41 -17.92 23.21
CA GLN A 25 -8.83 -18.91 22.31
C GLN A 25 -8.90 -18.48 20.83
N THR A 26 -9.97 -17.78 20.41
CA THR A 26 -10.05 -17.16 19.08
C THR A 26 -9.06 -16.00 18.94
N ARG A 27 -8.92 -15.17 20.00
CA ARG A 27 -7.93 -14.07 20.05
C ARG A 27 -6.48 -14.56 19.94
N GLN A 28 -6.16 -15.75 20.44
CA GLN A 28 -4.80 -16.33 20.38
C GLN A 28 -4.28 -16.53 18.95
N GLY A 29 -5.14 -16.78 17.96
CA GLY A 29 -4.72 -16.98 16.56
C GLY A 29 -4.74 -15.71 15.71
N VAL A 30 -5.66 -14.79 15.97
CA VAL A 30 -5.88 -13.62 15.11
C VAL A 30 -4.80 -12.56 15.28
N VAL A 31 -4.29 -12.36 16.51
CA VAL A 31 -3.25 -11.36 16.77
C VAL A 31 -1.92 -11.71 16.07
N PRO A 32 -1.38 -12.94 16.18
CA PRO A 32 -0.21 -13.34 15.41
C PRO A 32 -0.39 -13.17 13.90
N LEU A 33 -1.57 -13.52 13.36
CA LEU A 33 -1.88 -13.32 11.94
C LEU A 33 -1.81 -11.84 11.54
N MET A 34 -2.36 -10.93 12.37
CA MET A 34 -2.29 -9.49 12.10
C MET A 34 -0.85 -8.97 12.03
N TYR A 35 0.04 -9.45 12.91
CA TYR A 35 1.47 -9.12 12.84
C TYR A 35 2.10 -9.66 11.55
N HIS A 36 1.84 -10.92 11.18
CA HIS A 36 2.32 -11.49 9.92
C HIS A 36 1.83 -10.71 8.69
N MET A 37 0.57 -10.28 8.69
CA MET A 37 0.01 -9.44 7.63
C MET A 37 0.71 -8.07 7.58
N LEU A 38 0.98 -7.45 8.72
CA LEU A 38 1.68 -6.17 8.77
C LEU A 38 3.14 -6.29 8.30
N ASP A 39 3.83 -7.37 8.64
CA ASP A 39 5.16 -7.67 8.13
C ASP A 39 5.14 -7.95 6.62
N GLY A 40 4.09 -8.59 6.13
CA GLY A 40 3.81 -8.73 4.70
C GLY A 40 3.72 -7.36 4.01
N LEU A 41 2.95 -6.41 4.56
CA LEU A 41 2.86 -5.05 4.04
C LEU A 41 4.22 -4.34 4.05
N LYS A 42 5.00 -4.45 5.13
CA LYS A 42 6.37 -3.90 5.22
C LYS A 42 7.25 -4.44 4.10
N SER A 43 7.24 -5.76 3.89
CA SER A 43 8.01 -6.40 2.83
C SER A 43 7.58 -5.95 1.43
N ILE A 44 6.28 -5.82 1.20
CA ILE A 44 5.73 -5.30 -0.06
C ILE A 44 6.25 -3.89 -0.30
N VAL A 45 6.11 -2.96 0.65
CA VAL A 45 6.51 -1.56 0.48
C VAL A 45 8.04 -1.42 0.32
N ALA A 46 8.82 -2.22 1.05
CA ALA A 46 10.28 -2.17 0.99
C ALA A 46 10.86 -2.63 -0.35
N ASN A 47 10.22 -3.62 -0.98
CA ASN A 47 10.70 -4.24 -2.23
C ASN A 47 10.06 -3.67 -3.50
N ASP A 48 8.99 -2.89 -3.36
CA ASP A 48 8.26 -2.29 -4.47
C ASP A 48 8.88 -0.97 -4.94
N LYS A 49 8.32 -0.43 -6.03
CA LYS A 49 8.66 0.89 -6.57
C LYS A 49 8.27 1.98 -5.58
N PRO A 50 8.92 3.16 -5.62
CA PRO A 50 8.64 4.24 -4.68
C PRO A 50 7.32 4.98 -4.97
N ILE A 51 6.25 4.27 -5.36
CA ILE A 51 4.91 4.81 -5.54
C ILE A 51 4.43 5.30 -4.17
N ARG A 52 4.32 6.63 -3.99
CA ARG A 52 3.82 7.25 -2.75
C ARG A 52 4.49 6.68 -1.49
N LYS A 53 5.79 6.37 -1.58
CA LYS A 53 6.52 5.58 -0.57
C LYS A 53 6.34 6.12 0.84
N ALA A 54 6.55 7.42 1.04
CA ALA A 54 6.40 8.07 2.35
C ALA A 54 4.99 7.88 2.95
N GLN A 55 3.93 7.97 2.14
CA GLN A 55 2.54 7.81 2.58
C GLN A 55 2.24 6.35 2.95
N ARG A 56 2.88 5.39 2.26
CA ARG A 56 2.76 3.95 2.55
C ARG A 56 3.49 3.60 3.84
N GLU A 57 4.69 4.12 4.04
CA GLU A 57 5.47 3.95 5.27
C GLU A 57 4.76 4.57 6.49
N GLU A 58 4.20 5.77 6.34
CA GLU A 58 3.42 6.42 7.39
C GLU A 58 2.18 5.59 7.77
N ARG A 59 1.49 5.00 6.78
CA ARG A 59 0.35 4.12 7.03
C ARG A 59 0.75 2.88 7.84
N ILE A 60 1.86 2.25 7.47
CA ILE A 60 2.39 1.09 8.20
C ILE A 60 2.73 1.48 9.63
N ALA A 61 3.43 2.60 9.83
CA ALA A 61 3.79 3.07 11.17
C ALA A 61 2.54 3.34 12.06
N LYS A 62 1.46 3.88 11.47
CA LYS A 62 0.18 4.05 12.16
C LYS A 62 -0.48 2.71 12.53
N LEU A 63 -0.40 1.71 11.65
CA LEU A 63 -0.91 0.37 11.93
C LEU A 63 -0.08 -0.32 13.04
N ASP A 64 1.25 -0.23 13.00
CA ASP A 64 2.14 -0.73 14.06
C ASP A 64 1.77 -0.12 15.42
N ALA A 65 1.62 1.21 15.49
CA ALA A 65 1.21 1.90 16.71
C ALA A 65 -0.20 1.51 17.18
N MET A 66 -1.10 1.16 16.26
CA MET A 66 -2.46 0.73 16.60
C MET A 66 -2.47 -0.68 17.22
N MET A 67 -1.52 -1.54 16.87
CA MET A 67 -1.49 -2.92 17.36
C MET A 67 -1.36 -3.01 18.89
N THR A 68 -0.59 -2.11 19.50
CA THR A 68 -0.34 -2.09 20.96
C THR A 68 -1.42 -1.37 21.76
N ARG A 69 -2.39 -0.73 21.09
CA ARG A 69 -3.48 -0.01 21.75
C ARG A 69 -4.52 -0.97 22.32
N ALA A 70 -4.76 -0.87 23.63
CA ALA A 70 -5.77 -1.67 24.34
C ALA A 70 -7.20 -1.10 24.16
N ASP A 71 -7.32 0.18 23.83
CA ASP A 71 -8.59 0.88 23.60
C ASP A 71 -9.18 0.66 22.20
N VAL A 72 -8.46 -0.07 21.32
CA VAL A 72 -8.92 -0.42 19.97
C VAL A 72 -9.25 -1.90 19.92
N ALA A 73 -10.48 -2.22 19.52
CA ALA A 73 -10.92 -3.60 19.34
C ALA A 73 -10.11 -4.31 18.25
N ASP A 74 -9.82 -5.60 18.45
CA ASP A 74 -9.03 -6.40 17.50
C ASP A 74 -9.70 -6.48 16.11
N ALA A 75 -11.03 -6.48 16.06
CA ALA A 75 -11.79 -6.44 14.80
C ALA A 75 -11.51 -5.15 14.00
N GLU A 76 -11.36 -4.01 14.68
CA GLU A 76 -11.02 -2.74 14.04
C GLU A 76 -9.58 -2.76 13.52
N LYS A 77 -8.63 -3.29 14.31
CA LYS A 77 -7.23 -3.46 13.86
C LYS A 77 -7.15 -4.32 12.60
N PHE A 78 -7.85 -5.46 12.60
CA PHE A 78 -7.92 -6.37 11.46
C PHE A 78 -8.51 -5.68 10.22
N ARG A 79 -9.63 -4.97 10.39
CA ARG A 79 -10.28 -4.19 9.33
C ARG A 79 -9.34 -3.16 8.72
N ARG A 80 -8.59 -2.42 9.54
CA ARG A 80 -7.61 -1.41 9.09
C ARG A 80 -6.46 -2.02 8.30
N ILE A 81 -5.98 -3.20 8.70
CA ILE A 81 -4.96 -3.94 7.96
C ILE A 81 -5.51 -4.36 6.59
N LEU A 82 -6.74 -4.87 6.52
CA LEU A 82 -7.37 -5.22 5.24
C LEU A 82 -7.59 -3.99 4.33
N GLU A 83 -7.98 -2.84 4.88
CA GLU A 83 -8.05 -1.58 4.13
C GLU A 83 -6.68 -1.23 3.52
N ALA A 84 -5.60 -1.38 4.28
CA ALA A 84 -4.26 -1.13 3.77
C ALA A 84 -3.89 -2.09 2.62
N TYR A 85 -4.22 -3.38 2.73
CA TYR A 85 -4.07 -4.33 1.62
C TYR A 85 -4.89 -3.97 0.39
N GLN A 86 -6.14 -3.51 0.57
CA GLN A 86 -6.98 -3.07 -0.54
C GLN A 86 -6.35 -1.87 -1.26
N ILE A 87 -5.80 -0.90 -0.52
CA ILE A 87 -5.07 0.24 -1.10
C ILE A 87 -3.82 -0.24 -1.85
N GLU A 88 -3.09 -1.22 -1.30
CA GLU A 88 -1.91 -1.79 -1.95
C GLU A 88 -2.26 -2.53 -3.26
N MET A 89 -3.41 -3.20 -3.29
CA MET A 89 -3.96 -3.84 -4.49
C MET A 89 -4.40 -2.82 -5.53
N ASP A 90 -5.00 -1.71 -5.10
CA ASP A 90 -5.39 -0.59 -5.97
C ASP A 90 -4.19 0.04 -6.69
N TYR A 91 -3.05 0.19 -6.01
CA TYR A 91 -1.81 0.61 -6.67
C TYR A 91 -1.34 -0.39 -7.74
N GLY A 92 -1.77 -1.66 -7.68
CA GLY A 92 -1.47 -2.67 -8.67
C GLY A 92 -2.23 -2.53 -9.99
N SER A 93 -3.41 -1.91 -10.00
CA SER A 93 -4.32 -1.89 -11.16
C SER A 93 -4.65 -0.50 -11.69
N LYS A 94 -4.50 0.56 -10.88
CA LYS A 94 -4.92 1.91 -11.24
C LYS A 94 -3.84 2.68 -12.00
N ILE A 95 -4.30 3.61 -12.83
CA ILE A 95 -3.48 4.74 -13.31
C ILE A 95 -3.70 5.93 -12.40
N GLY A 96 -2.63 6.66 -12.07
CA GLY A 96 -2.73 7.87 -11.27
C GLY A 96 -1.51 8.76 -11.38
N VAL A 97 -1.69 10.04 -11.05
CA VAL A 97 -0.63 11.04 -10.99
C VAL A 97 -0.61 11.67 -9.59
N TYR A 98 0.58 12.01 -9.12
CA TYR A 98 0.78 12.78 -7.90
C TYR A 98 2.08 13.57 -7.97
N GLN A 99 2.15 14.68 -7.26
CA GLN A 99 3.39 15.45 -7.15
C GLN A 99 4.27 14.91 -6.04
N GLY A 100 5.58 14.86 -6.29
CA GLY A 100 6.56 14.41 -5.34
C GLY A 100 7.97 14.82 -5.73
N LYS A 101 8.90 14.60 -4.80
CA LYS A 101 10.32 14.79 -5.05
C LYS A 101 10.93 13.50 -5.56
N ILE A 102 11.69 13.58 -6.64
CA ILE A 102 12.51 12.49 -7.16
C ILE A 102 13.98 12.80 -6.90
N ALA A 103 14.74 11.78 -6.50
CA ALA A 103 16.18 11.84 -6.38
C ALA A 103 16.81 11.45 -7.72
N LEU A 104 17.55 12.37 -8.33
CA LEU A 104 18.34 12.12 -9.53
C LEU A 104 19.79 11.83 -9.16
N ASP A 105 20.59 11.40 -10.14
CA ASP A 105 22.03 11.21 -9.95
C ASP A 105 22.70 12.50 -9.46
N GLY A 106 23.79 12.36 -8.70
CA GLY A 106 24.51 13.50 -8.13
C GLY A 106 23.85 14.15 -6.91
N ASN A 107 22.85 13.51 -6.31
CA ASN A 107 22.13 13.96 -5.11
C ASN A 107 21.14 15.12 -5.34
N ASP A 108 20.79 15.39 -6.60
CA ASP A 108 19.80 16.40 -6.98
C ASP A 108 18.38 15.93 -6.63
N GLN A 109 17.57 16.84 -6.08
CA GLN A 109 16.16 16.61 -5.75
C GLN A 109 15.30 17.51 -6.63
N VAL A 110 14.46 16.91 -7.46
CA VAL A 110 13.58 17.64 -8.38
C VAL A 110 12.13 17.39 -8.02
N GLU A 111 11.32 18.45 -8.00
CA GLU A 111 9.88 18.33 -7.88
C GLU A 111 9.28 17.97 -9.24
N ALA A 112 8.46 16.91 -9.25
CA ALA A 112 7.95 16.31 -10.48
C ALA A 112 6.51 15.80 -10.31
N ASP A 113 5.77 15.80 -11.42
CA ASP A 113 4.56 15.01 -11.55
C ASP A 113 4.96 13.55 -11.76
N ILE A 114 4.52 12.65 -10.89
CA ILE A 114 4.82 11.22 -10.93
C ILE A 114 3.56 10.47 -11.33
N LEU A 115 3.62 9.81 -12.49
CA LEU A 115 2.61 8.91 -13.01
C LEU A 115 2.96 7.47 -12.64
N TYR A 116 1.98 6.72 -12.17
CA TYR A 116 2.06 5.26 -12.08
C TYR A 116 0.92 4.64 -12.87
N LEU A 117 1.24 3.54 -13.55
CA LEU A 117 0.26 2.64 -14.14
C LEU A 117 0.46 1.27 -13.49
N GLY A 118 -0.43 0.95 -12.57
CA GLY A 118 -0.31 -0.22 -11.72
C GLY A 118 1.07 -0.30 -11.06
N ARG A 119 1.63 -1.51 -11.02
CA ARG A 119 3.04 -1.75 -10.66
C ARG A 119 3.92 -2.05 -11.88
N VAL A 120 3.47 -1.73 -13.08
CA VAL A 120 4.20 -2.02 -14.33
C VAL A 120 5.04 -0.85 -14.80
N SER A 121 4.59 0.38 -14.58
CA SER A 121 5.29 1.59 -15.03
C SER A 121 5.21 2.69 -13.97
N LEU A 122 6.35 3.34 -13.74
CA LEU A 122 6.47 4.52 -12.89
C LEU A 122 7.33 5.55 -13.63
N VAL A 123 6.73 6.68 -13.97
CA VAL A 123 7.32 7.74 -14.79
C VAL A 123 7.19 9.06 -14.04
N ALA A 124 8.19 9.92 -14.13
CA ALA A 124 8.16 11.27 -13.63
C ALA A 124 8.31 12.27 -14.78
N ARG A 125 7.70 13.43 -14.62
CA ARG A 125 7.81 14.56 -15.54
C ARG A 125 8.07 15.82 -14.73
N SER A 126 9.05 16.63 -15.17
CA SER A 126 9.31 17.93 -14.56
C SER A 126 8.05 18.80 -14.59
N LEU A 127 7.89 19.72 -13.63
CA LEU A 127 6.73 20.61 -13.59
C LEU A 127 6.59 21.48 -14.86
N SER A 128 7.68 21.73 -15.58
CA SER A 128 7.65 22.42 -16.89
C SER A 128 7.19 21.54 -18.05
N GLY A 129 7.12 20.22 -17.87
CA GLY A 129 6.77 19.28 -18.94
C GLY A 129 7.90 18.97 -19.92
N GLU A 130 9.13 19.44 -19.67
CA GLU A 130 10.24 19.31 -20.62
C GLU A 130 11.10 18.07 -20.41
N HIS A 131 11.28 17.65 -19.16
CA HIS A 131 12.11 16.50 -18.82
C HIS A 131 11.26 15.36 -18.28
N PHE A 132 11.65 14.14 -18.65
CA PHE A 132 10.98 12.90 -18.26
C PHE A 132 12.00 11.91 -17.70
N TRP A 133 11.55 11.13 -16.73
CA TRP A 133 12.33 10.05 -16.14
C TRP A 133 11.47 8.81 -15.95
N SER A 134 12.06 7.64 -16.07
CA SER A 134 11.41 6.36 -15.75
C SER A 134 12.14 5.70 -14.59
N TRP A 135 11.40 4.97 -13.75
CA TRP A 135 12.01 4.21 -12.67
C TRP A 135 12.58 2.90 -13.19
N SER A 136 13.87 2.66 -12.94
CA SER A 136 14.51 1.36 -13.14
C SER A 136 14.40 0.53 -11.87
N GLN A 137 13.63 -0.56 -11.90
CA GLN A 137 13.53 -1.44 -10.73
C GLN A 137 14.84 -2.20 -10.46
N GLN A 138 15.59 -2.51 -11.51
CA GLN A 138 16.85 -3.24 -11.40
C GLN A 138 17.92 -2.40 -10.70
N GLN A 139 18.04 -1.12 -11.07
CA GLN A 139 19.04 -0.21 -10.51
C GLN A 139 18.52 0.57 -9.29
N LYS A 140 17.19 0.54 -9.06
CA LYS A 140 16.49 1.31 -8.02
C LYS A 140 16.77 2.82 -8.11
N GLU A 141 16.74 3.34 -9.33
CA GLU A 141 17.00 4.75 -9.62
C GLU A 141 16.12 5.28 -10.76
N TRP A 142 16.03 6.60 -10.85
CA TRP A 142 15.37 7.30 -11.95
C TRP A 142 16.32 7.47 -13.12
N GLN A 143 15.90 7.07 -14.32
CA GLN A 143 16.66 7.19 -15.55
C GLN A 143 16.00 8.20 -16.47
N ALA A 144 16.79 9.07 -17.10
CA ALA A 144 16.27 10.03 -18.07
C ALA A 144 15.66 9.30 -19.28
N VAL A 145 14.50 9.78 -19.73
CA VAL A 145 13.82 9.27 -20.92
C VAL A 145 14.05 10.25 -22.07
N GLY A 146 14.40 9.71 -23.24
CA GLY A 146 14.63 10.50 -24.44
C GLY A 146 13.38 11.23 -24.92
N THR A 147 13.58 12.34 -25.63
CA THR A 147 12.49 13.21 -26.12
C THR A 147 11.59 12.53 -27.14
N GLU A 148 12.05 11.45 -27.78
CA GLU A 148 11.27 10.67 -28.74
C GLU A 148 9.97 10.09 -28.15
N GLN A 149 9.91 9.91 -26.83
CA GLN A 149 8.72 9.38 -26.13
C GLN A 149 7.80 10.48 -25.57
N LYS A 150 8.16 11.77 -25.71
CA LYS A 150 7.45 12.91 -25.09
C LYS A 150 5.94 12.89 -25.39
N ALA A 151 5.55 12.71 -26.65
CA ALA A 151 4.14 12.73 -27.06
C ALA A 151 3.30 11.62 -26.37
N GLU A 152 3.84 10.41 -26.26
CA GLU A 152 3.16 9.29 -25.58
C GLU A 152 3.10 9.49 -24.07
N LEU A 153 4.17 10.03 -23.46
CA LEU A 153 4.18 10.34 -22.03
C LEU A 153 3.19 11.45 -21.69
N ASP A 154 3.16 12.55 -22.45
CA ASP A 154 2.20 13.64 -22.24
C ASP A 154 0.76 13.16 -22.38
N LYS A 155 0.48 12.28 -23.36
CA LYS A 155 -0.81 11.61 -23.51
C LYS A 155 -1.16 10.77 -22.27
N ALA A 156 -0.20 10.04 -21.70
CA ALA A 156 -0.41 9.27 -20.48
C ALA A 156 -0.74 10.17 -19.27
N PHE A 157 -0.02 11.28 -19.10
CA PHE A 157 -0.32 12.26 -18.05
C PHE A 157 -1.70 12.89 -18.23
N ALA A 158 -2.07 13.27 -19.45
CA ALA A 158 -3.40 13.80 -19.76
C ALA A 158 -4.50 12.78 -19.44
N MET A 159 -4.28 11.50 -19.78
CA MET A 159 -5.23 10.42 -19.50
C MET A 159 -5.37 10.15 -18.00
N ALA A 160 -4.26 10.11 -17.26
CA ALA A 160 -4.28 9.93 -15.81
C ALA A 160 -4.99 11.09 -15.09
N ASN A 161 -4.87 12.31 -15.62
CA ASN A 161 -5.60 13.50 -15.18
C ASN A 161 -7.03 13.60 -15.73
N LYS A 162 -7.51 12.57 -16.45
CA LYS A 162 -8.86 12.50 -17.05
C LYS A 162 -9.17 13.63 -18.03
N GLN A 163 -8.16 14.22 -18.64
CA GLN A 163 -8.31 15.28 -19.65
C GLN A 163 -8.67 14.70 -21.03
N ILE A 164 -8.35 13.42 -21.26
CA ILE A 164 -8.67 12.69 -22.48
C ILE A 164 -9.31 11.34 -22.15
N ALA A 165 -10.01 10.75 -23.12
CA ALA A 165 -10.60 9.43 -22.99
C ALA A 165 -9.53 8.32 -22.91
N PRO A 166 -9.81 7.20 -22.23
CA PRO A 166 -8.93 6.05 -22.20
C PRO A 166 -8.60 5.53 -23.60
N SER A 167 -7.33 5.27 -23.86
CA SER A 167 -6.84 4.70 -25.11
C SER A 167 -5.54 3.93 -24.86
N MET A 168 -5.01 3.27 -25.89
CA MET A 168 -3.75 2.55 -25.78
C MET A 168 -2.59 3.53 -25.48
N LEU A 169 -1.74 3.15 -24.54
CA LEU A 169 -0.55 3.89 -24.12
C LEU A 169 0.69 3.02 -24.32
N THR A 170 1.78 3.62 -24.76
CA THR A 170 3.11 3.00 -24.78
C THR A 170 3.97 3.67 -23.72
N LEU A 171 4.31 2.94 -22.66
CA LEU A 171 5.06 3.46 -21.52
C LEU A 171 6.33 2.64 -21.27
N PRO A 172 7.41 3.26 -20.78
CA PRO A 172 8.56 2.53 -20.23
C PRO A 172 8.11 1.59 -19.12
N VAL A 173 8.56 0.34 -19.16
CA VAL A 173 8.29 -0.63 -18.10
C VAL A 173 9.33 -0.50 -17.01
N SER A 174 8.87 -0.51 -15.77
CA SER A 174 9.71 -0.45 -14.58
C SER A 174 9.88 -1.84 -13.97
N LEU A 175 9.95 -2.90 -14.76
CA LEU A 175 10.00 -4.27 -14.25
C LEU A 175 11.45 -4.73 -14.02
N ASN A 176 11.63 -5.69 -13.12
CA ASN A 176 12.85 -6.50 -13.14
C ASN A 176 12.72 -7.43 -14.33
N VAL A 177 13.42 -7.11 -15.42
CA VAL A 177 13.53 -8.06 -16.53
C VAL A 177 14.42 -9.19 -16.00
N ALA A 178 13.80 -10.26 -15.50
CA ALA A 178 14.49 -11.53 -15.43
C ALA A 178 14.75 -11.89 -16.90
N GLU A 179 16.00 -11.77 -17.34
CA GLU A 179 16.40 -12.32 -18.64
C GLU A 179 15.97 -13.78 -18.65
N GLY A 180 14.91 -14.08 -19.40
CA GLY A 180 14.56 -15.45 -19.72
C GLY A 180 15.71 -16.03 -20.51
N LYS A 181 16.46 -16.95 -19.89
CA LYS A 181 17.33 -17.87 -20.61
C LYS A 181 16.50 -18.97 -21.25
#